data_AF-A0A0A0I395-F1
#
_entry.id   AF-A0A0A0I395-F1
#
_cell.length_a   1.000
_cell.length_b   1.000
_cell.length_c   1.000
_cell.angle_alpha   90.00
_cell.angle_beta   90.00
_cell.angle_gamma   90.00
#
_symmetry.space_group_name_H-M   'P 1'
#
loop_
_entity.id
_entity.type
_entity.pdbx_description
1 polymer ?
#
loop_
_entity_poly.entity_id
_entity_poly.type
_entity_poly.pdbx_seq_one_letter_code
_entity_poly.pdbx_strand_id
1 'polypeptide(L)' 'MAQGIFQAYMNVKHNIKILEKRLFQYRISGNKDKLKETEQLYQENLEAKKKIENTDAFKECVSNMIKGMLNE' A
#
# COMPACT_ATOMS: atom_id res chain seq x y z
N MET A 1 -10.20 4.06 -16.33
CA MET A 1 -9.77 4.83 -15.13
C MET A 1 -9.71 3.96 -13.87
N ALA A 2 -10.73 3.19 -13.51
CA ALA A 2 -10.76 2.37 -12.29
C ALA A 2 -9.64 1.29 -12.18
N GLN A 3 -9.30 0.60 -13.28
CA GLN A 3 -8.23 -0.42 -13.28
C GLN A 3 -6.85 0.13 -12.88
N GLY A 4 -6.51 1.35 -13.32
CA GLY A 4 -5.22 1.97 -12.98
C GLY A 4 -5.11 2.32 -11.49
N ILE A 5 -6.22 2.74 -10.88
CA ILE A 5 -6.28 3.08 -9.45
C ILE A 5 -6.16 1.82 -8.59
N PHE A 6 -6.86 0.74 -8.98
CA PHE A 6 -6.75 -0.53 -8.29
C PHE A 6 -5.34 -1.15 -8.40
N GLN A 7 -4.73 -1.07 -9.58
CA GLN A 7 -3.36 -1.53 -9.78
C GLN A 7 -2.35 -0.69 -8.96
N ALA A 8 -2.52 0.63 -8.92
CA ALA A 8 -1.71 1.50 -8.07
C ALA A 8 -1.85 1.13 -6.58
N TYR A 9 -3.07 0.87 -6.11
CA TYR A 9 -3.32 0.39 -4.75
C TYR A 9 -2.60 -0.94 -4.46
N MET A 10 -2.70 -1.91 -5.37
CA MET A 10 -2.04 -3.21 -5.21
C MET A 10 -0.52 -3.10 -5.20
N ASN A 11 0.05 -2.22 -6.03
CA ASN A 11 1.48 -1.95 -6.06
C ASN A 11 1.97 -1.33 -4.75
N VAL A 12 1.26 -0.31 -4.23
CA VAL A 12 1.60 0.31 -2.95
C VAL A 12 1.50 -0.71 -1.81
N LYS A 13 0.44 -1.54 -1.79
CA LYS A 13 0.28 -2.62 -0.80
C LYS A 13 1.42 -3.64 -0.87
N HIS A 14 1.89 -3.98 -2.06
CA HIS A 14 3.04 -4.86 -2.25
C HIS A 14 4.34 -4.24 -1.70
N ASN A 15 4.57 -2.96 -2.01
CA ASN A 15 5.74 -2.22 -1.54
C ASN A 15 5.78 -2.10 -0.01
N ILE A 16 4.64 -1.80 0.63
CA ILE A 16 4.50 -1.78 2.09
C ILE A 16 4.99 -3.11 2.69
N LYS A 17 4.54 -4.25 2.15
CA LYS A 17 4.93 -5.59 2.63
C LYS A 17 6.42 -5.88 2.46
N ILE A 18 7.05 -5.37 1.40
CA ILE A 18 8.51 -5.46 1.22
C ILE A 18 9.23 -4.62 2.26
N LEU A 19 8.77 -3.39 2.48
CA LEU A 19 9.35 -2.45 3.43
C LEU A 19 9.24 -2.97 4.87
N GLU A 20 8.12 -3.59 5.27
CA GLU A 20 7.98 -4.25 6.57
C GLU A 20 9.06 -5.32 6.80
N LYS A 21 9.32 -6.16 5.80
CA LYS A 21 10.38 -7.18 5.88
C LYS A 21 11.75 -6.55 6.01
N ARG A 22 12.03 -5.47 5.27
CA ARG A 22 13.30 -4.75 5.34
C ARG A 22 13.50 -4.06 6.69
N LEU A 23 12.45 -3.42 7.23
CA LEU A 23 12.45 -2.82 8.56
C LEU A 23 12.80 -3.84 9.63
N PHE A 24 12.19 -5.02 9.57
CA PHE A 24 12.49 -6.11 10.49
C PHE A 24 13.96 -6.55 10.39
N GLN A 25 14.48 -6.75 9.17
CA GLN A 25 15.87 -7.12 8.95
C GLN A 25 16.84 -6.04 9.46
N TYR A 26 16.59 -4.77 9.16
CA TYR A 26 17.46 -3.68 9.59
C TYR A 26 17.45 -3.47 11.08
N ARG A 27 16.29 -3.64 11.74
CA ARG A 27 16.17 -3.61 13.19
C ARG A 27 17.00 -4.73 13.84
N ILE A 28 17.00 -5.94 13.29
CA ILE A 28 17.83 -7.05 13.79
C ILE A 28 19.31 -6.78 13.57
N SER A 29 19.69 -6.28 12.38
CA SER A 29 21.09 -6.03 12.03
C SER A 29 21.73 -4.83 12.74
N GLY A 30 20.92 -4.00 13.41
CA GLY A 30 21.38 -2.76 14.04
C GLY A 30 21.75 -1.64 13.05
N ASN A 31 21.41 -1.77 11.77
CA ASN A 31 21.72 -0.76 10.75
C ASN A 31 20.74 0.43 10.85
N LYS A 32 21.09 1.42 11.68
CA LYS A 32 20.23 2.57 11.99
C LYS A 32 19.95 3.48 10.80
N ASP A 33 20.93 3.67 9.90
CA ASP A 33 20.76 4.55 8.73
C ASP A 33 19.73 3.95 7.75
N LYS A 34 19.91 2.67 7.38
CA LYS A 34 18.95 1.97 6.51
C LYS A 34 17.59 1.80 7.17
N LEU A 35 17.56 1.62 8.49
CA LEU A 35 16.30 1.55 9.24
C LEU A 35 15.52 2.86 9.08
N LYS A 36 16.15 4.01 9.34
CA LYS A 36 15.52 5.33 9.24
C LYS A 36 15.04 5.64 7.82
N GLU A 37 15.86 5.35 6.81
CA GLU A 37 15.48 5.52 5.40
C GLU A 37 14.27 4.65 5.04
N THR A 38 14.29 3.38 5.47
CA THR A 38 13.19 2.44 5.20
C THR A 38 11.92 2.84 5.95
N GLU A 39 12.04 3.39 7.17
CA GLU A 39 10.89 3.91 7.94
C GLU A 39 10.23 5.08 7.22
N GLN A 40 11.02 6.01 6.69
CA GLN A 40 10.50 7.12 5.91
C GLN A 40 9.75 6.63 4.66
N LEU A 41 10.37 5.75 3.86
CA LEU A 41 9.74 5.17 2.67
C LEU A 41 8.46 4.39 3.00
N TYR A 42 8.44 3.69 4.14
CA TYR A 42 7.27 2.99 4.62
C TYR A 42 6.12 3.95 4.94
N GLN A 43 6.41 5.07 5.62
CA GLN A 43 5.41 6.09 5.89
C GLN A 43 4.87 6.74 4.60
N GLU A 44 5.75 7.08 3.66
CA GLU A 44 5.33 7.65 2.37
C GLU A 44 4.40 6.70 1.60
N ASN A 45 4.67 5.39 1.63
CA ASN A 45 3.80 4.39 1.02
C ASN A 45 2.47 4.23 1.77
N LEU A 46 2.46 4.34 3.12
CA LEU A 46 1.20 4.35 3.89
C LEU A 46 0.34 5.56 3.56
N GLU A 47 0.95 6.74 3.39
CA GLU A 47 0.25 7.94 2.98
C GLU A 47 -0.28 7.84 1.54
N ALA A 48 0.52 7.29 0.62
CA ALA A 48 0.10 7.03 -0.76
C ALA A 48 -1.10 6.07 -0.79
N LYS A 49 -1.07 4.99 0.01
CA LYS A 49 -2.18 4.05 0.16
C LYS A 49 -3.44 4.76 0.61
N LYS A 50 -3.36 5.57 1.68
CA LYS A 50 -4.50 6.35 2.19
C LYS A 50 -5.05 7.33 1.17
N LYS A 51 -4.18 8.01 0.41
CA LYS A 51 -4.59 8.93 -0.65
C LYS A 51 -5.39 8.19 -1.73
N ILE A 52 -4.92 7.02 -2.16
CA ILE A 52 -5.62 6.17 -3.15
C ILE A 52 -6.98 5.71 -2.58
N GLU A 53 -7.00 5.20 -1.34
CA GLU A 53 -8.22 4.73 -0.67
C GLU A 53 -9.28 5.83 -0.52
N ASN A 54 -8.85 7.07 -0.33
CA ASN A 54 -9.75 8.21 -0.19
C ASN A 54 -10.32 8.72 -1.51
N THR A 55 -9.78 8.32 -2.67
CA THR A 55 -10.34 8.71 -3.97
C THR A 55 -11.70 8.06 -4.19
N ASP A 56 -12.66 8.82 -4.71
CA ASP A 56 -14.00 8.29 -4.97
C ASP A 56 -13.97 7.19 -6.03
N ALA A 57 -13.08 7.30 -7.02
CA ALA A 57 -12.88 6.27 -8.02
C ALA A 57 -12.38 4.93 -7.43
N PHE A 58 -11.60 4.94 -6.34
CA PHE A 58 -11.24 3.71 -5.63
C PHE A 58 -12.45 3.14 -4.88
N LYS A 59 -13.21 3.98 -4.15
CA LYS A 59 -14.41 3.55 -3.42
C LYS A 59 -15.46 2.97 -4.37
N GLU A 60 -15.69 3.59 -5.53
CA GLU A 60 -16.57 3.07 -6.57
C GLU A 60 -16.06 1.74 -7.14
N CYS A 61 -14.76 1.62 -7.40
CA CYS A 61 -14.16 0.37 -7.87
C CYS A 61 -14.36 -0.77 -6.87
N VAL A 62 -14.16 -0.51 -5.57
CA VAL A 62 -14.37 -1.49 -4.49
C VAL A 62 -15.86 -1.82 -4.35
N SER A 63 -16.74 -0.83 -4.40
CA SER A 63 -18.20 -1.04 -4.34
C SER A 63 -18.68 -1.94 -5.47
N ASN A 64 -18.20 -1.71 -6.69
CA ASN A 64 -18.55 -2.54 -7.86
C ASN A 64 -18.00 -3.97 -7.74
N MET A 65 -16.77 -4.16 -7.21
CA MET A 65 -16.25 -5.50 -6.94
C MET A 65 -17.10 -6.24 -5.90
N ILE A 66 -17.47 -5.57 -4.80
CA ILE A 66 -18.31 -6.18 -3.75
C ILE A 66 -19.68 -6.56 -4.31
N LYS A 67 -20.31 -5.68 -5.10
CA LYS A 67 -21.58 -5.98 -5.77
C LYS A 67 -21.47 -7.15 -6.74
N GLY A 68 -20.35 -7.26 -7.46
CA GLY A 68 -20.07 -8.41 -8.32
C GLY A 68 -20.03 -9.72 -7.54
N MET A 69 -19.29 -9.76 -6.43
CA MET A 69 -19.15 -10.95 -5.57
C MET A 69 -20.44 -11.34 -4.83
N LEU A 70 -21.35 -10.40 -4.58
CA LEU A 70 -22.62 -10.67 -3.88
C LEU A 70 -23.76 -11.09 -4.82
N ASN A 71 -23.60 -10.88 -6.12
CA ASN A 71 -24.58 -11.25 -7.15
C ASN A 71 -24.25 -12.58 -7.86
N GLU A 72 -23.19 -13.27 -7.43
CA GLU A 72 -22.85 -14.67 -7.74
C GLU A 72 -23.19 -15.57 -6.55
#